data_AF-A0A7V9UP92-F1
#
_entry.id   AF-A0A7V9UP92-F1
#
_cell.length_a   1.000
_cell.length_b   1.000
_cell.length_c   1.000
_cell.angle_alpha   90.00
_cell.angle_beta   90.00
_cell.angle_gamma   90.00
#
_symmetry.space_group_name_H-M   'P 1'
#
loop_
_entity.id
_entity.type
_entity.pdbx_description
1 polymer ?
#
loop_
_entity_poly.entity_id
_entity_poly.type
_entity_poly.pdbx_seq_one_letter_code
_entity_poly.pdbx_strand_id
1 'polypeptide(L)'
;MEKAYLDYVENVLPLTEPLYFELSKKYLAASGRALLPQDRYFVYDRARQSEVKLFRAENVTLQTQDEVLAQQYQKTCGEQTVEFDSKTLTLPQVYKILEETDRDRRRKAWIAGVDRQLADREKMETLFDEMLTLR
;
A
#
# COMPACT_ATOMS: atom_id res chain seq x y z
N MET A 1 11.11 -11.41 -7.65
CA MET A 1 10.71 -10.02 -7.32
C MET A 1 10.12 -9.97 -5.92
N GLU A 2 9.06 -10.75 -5.61
CA GLU A 2 8.45 -10.84 -4.26
C GLU A 2 9.46 -11.05 -3.12
N LYS A 3 10.32 -12.08 -3.20
CA LYS A 3 11.34 -12.35 -2.17
C LYS A 3 12.27 -11.16 -1.88
N ALA A 4 12.69 -10.44 -2.91
CA ALA A 4 13.59 -9.30 -2.76
C ALA A 4 12.87 -8.08 -2.16
N TYR A 5 11.57 -7.92 -2.46
CA TYR A 5 10.75 -6.91 -1.83
C TYR A 5 10.50 -7.20 -0.36
N LEU A 6 10.13 -8.44 -0.01
CA LEU A 6 9.93 -8.84 1.38
C LEU A 6 11.21 -8.69 2.21
N ASP A 7 12.37 -9.10 1.67
CA ASP A 7 13.66 -8.88 2.34
C ASP A 7 13.95 -7.39 2.59
N TYR A 8 13.62 -6.52 1.62
CA TYR A 8 13.73 -5.08 1.81
C TYR A 8 12.79 -4.57 2.91
N VAL A 9 11.54 -5.01 2.92
CA VAL A 9 10.55 -4.62 3.93
C VAL A 9 10.93 -5.12 5.32
N GLU A 10 11.41 -6.34 5.46
CA GLU A 10 11.69 -6.96 6.76
C GLU A 10 13.05 -6.57 7.32
N ASN A 11 14.05 -6.35 6.47
CA ASN A 11 15.44 -6.22 6.92
C ASN A 11 16.06 -4.86 6.61
N VAL A 12 15.51 -4.06 5.69
CA VAL A 12 16.07 -2.75 5.31
C VAL A 12 15.24 -1.61 5.87
N LEU A 13 13.93 -1.57 5.57
CA LEU A 13 13.04 -0.49 6.03
C LEU A 13 13.11 -0.24 7.54
N PRO A 14 13.03 -1.27 8.41
CA PRO A 14 13.03 -1.10 9.87
C PRO A 14 14.32 -0.50 10.42
N LEU A 15 15.44 -0.74 9.72
CA LEU A 15 16.73 -0.18 10.09
C LEU A 15 16.88 1.27 9.61
N THR A 16 16.29 1.60 8.47
CA THR A 16 16.41 2.94 7.89
C THR A 16 15.47 3.96 8.51
N GLU A 17 14.27 3.58 8.93
CA GLU A 17 13.26 4.51 9.46
C GLU A 17 13.72 5.24 10.73
N PRO A 18 14.33 4.58 11.74
CA PRO A 18 14.91 5.28 12.89
C PRO A 18 16.04 6.23 12.51
N LEU A 19 16.82 5.91 11.48
CA LEU A 19 17.90 6.77 10.99
C LEU A 19 17.35 8.04 10.33
N TYR A 20 16.27 7.92 9.56
CA TYR A 20 15.56 9.07 9.00
C TYR A 20 14.94 9.94 10.10
N PHE A 21 14.34 9.33 11.12
CA PHE A 21 13.83 10.05 12.28
C PHE A 21 14.94 10.85 13.00
N GLU A 22 16.11 10.26 13.22
CA GLU A 22 17.25 10.97 13.83
C GLU A 22 17.79 12.08 12.92
N LEU A 23 17.79 11.87 11.60
CA LEU A 23 18.13 12.93 10.64
C LEU A 23 17.13 14.10 10.72
N SER A 24 15.83 13.80 10.80
CA SER A 24 14.77 14.78 10.97
C SER A 24 14.93 15.58 12.27
N LYS A 25 15.26 14.92 13.39
CA LYS A 25 15.59 15.59 14.66
C LYS A 25 16.80 16.52 14.53
N LYS A 26 17.87 16.06 13.88
CA LYS A 26 19.07 16.88 13.65
C LYS A 26 18.76 18.12 12.80
N TYR A 27 17.96 17.97 11.74
CA TYR A 27 17.49 19.09 10.94
C TYR A 27 16.72 20.09 11.80
N LEU A 28 15.76 19.63 12.62
CA LEU A 28 14.93 20.52 13.44
C LEU A 28 15.75 21.28 14.52
N ALA A 29 16.83 20.67 15.02
CA ALA A 29 17.72 21.25 16.02
C ALA A 29 18.83 22.15 15.43
N ALA A 30 19.04 22.12 14.11
CA ALA A 30 20.10 22.88 13.47
C ALA A 30 19.83 24.39 13.52
N SER A 31 20.77 25.18 14.04
CA SER A 31 20.64 26.65 14.11
C SER A 31 20.50 27.31 12.72
N GLY A 32 21.18 26.75 11.72
CA GLY A 32 21.11 27.21 10.33
C GLY A 32 19.73 27.03 9.66
N ARG A 33 18.84 26.22 10.25
CA ARG A 33 17.47 26.02 9.78
C ARG A 33 16.69 27.33 9.71
N ALA A 34 16.86 28.20 10.71
CA ALA A 34 16.18 29.50 10.76
C ALA A 34 16.62 30.47 9.66
N LEU A 35 17.76 30.20 9.00
CA LEU A 35 18.29 31.00 7.91
C LEU A 35 17.79 30.53 6.53
N LEU A 36 17.07 29.41 6.46
CA LEU A 36 16.53 28.90 5.20
C LEU A 36 15.35 29.77 4.72
N PRO A 37 15.27 30.10 3.42
CA PRO A 37 14.14 30.84 2.86
C PRO A 37 12.81 30.11 3.12
N GLN A 38 11.91 30.74 3.88
CA GLN A 38 10.67 30.09 4.31
C GLN A 38 9.74 29.77 3.15
N ASP A 39 9.63 30.66 2.17
CA ASP A 39 8.85 30.46 0.94
C ASP A 39 9.22 29.17 0.20
N ARG A 40 10.51 28.85 0.14
CA ARG A 40 11.02 27.63 -0.50
C ARG A 40 10.88 26.38 0.37
N TYR A 41 11.14 26.49 1.68
CA TYR A 41 11.28 25.33 2.57
C TYR A 41 10.10 25.06 3.49
N PHE A 42 9.04 25.90 3.47
CA PHE A 42 7.89 25.78 4.37
C PHE A 42 7.31 24.37 4.47
N VAL A 43 7.05 23.72 3.33
CA VAL A 43 6.45 22.37 3.30
C VAL A 43 7.41 21.32 3.86
N TYR A 44 8.69 21.40 3.49
CA TYR A 44 9.72 20.48 3.98
C TYR A 44 9.86 20.59 5.51
N ASP A 45 9.92 21.82 6.02
CA ASP A 45 10.06 22.09 7.43
C ASP A 45 8.89 21.51 8.24
N ARG A 46 7.66 21.80 7.80
CA ARG A 46 6.44 21.26 8.39
C ARG A 46 6.41 19.73 8.33
N ALA A 47 6.87 19.12 7.24
CA ALA A 47 6.93 17.67 7.11
C ALA A 47 7.86 17.04 8.15
N ARG A 48 9.06 17.60 8.35
CA ARG A 48 10.02 17.13 9.37
C ARG A 48 9.47 17.28 10.79
N GLN A 49 8.77 18.38 11.08
CA GLN A 49 8.10 18.58 12.37
C GLN A 49 7.04 17.51 12.63
N SER A 50 6.18 17.24 11.64
CA SER A 50 5.15 16.20 11.74
C SER A 50 5.75 14.82 11.92
N GLU A 51 6.78 14.49 11.15
CA GLU A 51 7.50 13.21 11.24
C GLU A 51 8.03 12.97 12.66
N VAL A 52 8.73 13.95 13.24
CA VAL A 52 9.26 13.82 14.61
C VAL A 52 8.16 13.73 15.65
N LYS A 53 7.04 14.45 15.46
CA LYS A 53 5.90 14.43 16.38
C LYS A 53 5.19 13.06 16.39
N LEU A 54 5.04 12.45 15.23
CA LEU A 54 4.27 11.22 15.02
C LEU A 54 5.07 9.95 15.27
N PHE A 55 6.40 9.98 15.09
CA PHE A 55 7.24 8.80 15.18
C PHE A 55 7.14 8.10 16.55
N ARG A 56 7.00 6.78 16.52
CA ARG A 56 7.02 5.87 17.67
C ARG A 56 7.86 4.66 17.29
N ALA A 57 8.87 4.34 18.08
CA ALA A 57 9.82 3.28 17.73
C ALA A 57 9.14 1.90 17.71
N GLU A 58 8.17 1.70 18.60
CA GLU A 58 7.31 0.52 18.67
C GLU A 58 6.49 0.29 17.38
N ASN A 59 6.17 1.36 16.64
CA ASN A 59 5.37 1.26 15.42
C ASN A 59 6.17 0.69 14.25
N VAL A 60 7.51 0.77 14.27
CA VAL A 60 8.35 0.29 13.15
C VAL A 60 8.10 -1.20 12.89
N THR A 61 8.04 -2.01 13.94
CA THR A 61 7.73 -3.44 13.82
C THR A 61 6.30 -3.67 13.32
N LEU A 62 5.33 -2.90 13.80
CA LEU A 62 3.92 -3.01 13.39
C LEU A 62 3.74 -2.64 11.92
N GLN A 63 4.37 -1.56 11.46
CA GLN A 63 4.36 -1.12 10.06
C GLN A 63 4.99 -2.18 9.14
N THR A 64 6.06 -2.84 9.60
CA THR A 64 6.69 -3.92 8.85
C THR A 64 5.73 -5.10 8.66
N GLN A 65 5.04 -5.50 9.72
CA GLN A 65 4.04 -6.56 9.67
C GLN A 65 2.86 -6.16 8.78
N ASP A 66 2.37 -4.93 8.89
CA ASP A 66 1.27 -4.39 8.05
C ASP A 66 1.66 -4.40 6.57
N GLU A 67 2.90 -4.02 6.23
CA GLU A 67 3.40 -4.01 4.85
C GLU A 67 3.52 -5.43 4.26
N VAL A 68 3.92 -6.42 5.07
CA VAL A 68 3.93 -7.84 4.65
C VAL A 68 2.50 -8.31 4.34
N LEU A 69 1.52 -7.99 5.18
CA LEU A 69 0.11 -8.33 4.95
C LEU A 69 -0.44 -7.59 3.72
N ALA A 70 -0.10 -6.32 3.55
CA ALA A 70 -0.47 -5.54 2.37
C ALA A 70 0.10 -6.16 1.08
N GLN A 71 1.33 -6.67 1.10
CA GLN A 71 1.92 -7.37 -0.04
C GLN A 71 1.17 -8.68 -0.36
N GLN A 72 0.71 -9.42 0.65
CA GLN A 72 -0.11 -10.63 0.46
C GLN A 72 -1.49 -10.30 -0.13
N TYR A 73 -2.10 -9.20 0.33
CA TYR A 73 -3.35 -8.66 -0.22
C TYR A 73 -3.19 -8.30 -1.70
N GLN A 74 -2.16 -7.52 -2.03
CA GLN A 74 -1.87 -7.11 -3.42
C GLN A 74 -1.63 -8.31 -4.35
N LYS A 75 -0.90 -9.32 -3.86
CA LYS A 75 -0.67 -10.57 -4.61
C LYS A 75 -1.98 -11.29 -4.91
N THR A 76 -2.84 -11.44 -3.89
CA THR A 76 -4.16 -12.08 -4.05
C THR A 76 -4.99 -11.34 -5.09
N CYS A 77 -5.05 -10.00 -5.05
CA CYS A 77 -5.72 -9.21 -6.09
C CYS A 77 -5.10 -9.41 -7.47
N GLY A 78 -3.77 -9.42 -7.57
CA GLY A 78 -3.05 -9.53 -8.84
C GLY A 78 -3.20 -10.89 -9.53
N GLU A 79 -3.47 -11.94 -8.76
CA GLU A 79 -3.68 -13.31 -9.25
C GLU A 79 -5.14 -13.55 -9.72
N GLN A 80 -6.04 -12.58 -9.54
CA GLN A 80 -7.45 -12.73 -9.94
C GLN A 80 -7.65 -12.66 -11.45
N THR A 81 -7.98 -13.81 -12.04
CA THR A 81 -8.37 -13.95 -13.44
C THR A 81 -9.71 -14.69 -13.60
N VAL A 82 -10.36 -14.46 -14.74
CA VAL A 82 -11.61 -15.14 -15.13
C VAL A 82 -11.53 -15.58 -16.59
N GLU A 83 -12.24 -16.66 -16.93
CA GLU A 83 -12.49 -17.03 -18.32
C GLU A 83 -13.70 -16.26 -18.86
N PHE A 84 -13.48 -15.44 -19.88
CA PHE A 84 -14.53 -14.64 -20.50
C PHE A 84 -14.31 -14.55 -22.02
N ASP A 85 -15.34 -14.83 -22.82
CA ASP A 85 -15.25 -14.88 -24.29
C ASP A 85 -14.06 -15.74 -24.80
N SER A 86 -13.87 -16.92 -24.17
CA SER A 86 -12.78 -17.87 -24.46
C SER A 86 -11.36 -17.31 -24.25
N LYS A 87 -11.21 -16.30 -23.37
CA LYS A 87 -9.93 -15.73 -22.96
C LYS A 87 -9.83 -15.67 -21.43
N THR A 88 -8.65 -15.94 -20.92
CA THR A 88 -8.27 -15.61 -19.55
C THR A 88 -8.04 -14.10 -19.45
N LEU A 89 -8.87 -13.42 -18.68
CA LEU A 89 -8.78 -11.97 -18.44
C LEU A 89 -8.51 -11.68 -16.97
N THR A 90 -7.72 -10.65 -16.69
CA THR A 90 -7.61 -10.07 -15.34
C THR A 90 -8.85 -9.24 -15.01
N LEU A 91 -9.15 -9.01 -13.74
CA LEU A 91 -10.29 -8.16 -13.36
C LEU A 91 -10.27 -6.76 -13.98
N PRO A 92 -9.14 -6.03 -14.04
CA PRO A 92 -9.07 -4.76 -14.74
C PRO A 92 -9.42 -4.85 -16.24
N GLN A 93 -9.11 -5.99 -16.90
CA GLN A 93 -9.51 -6.20 -18.28
C GLN A 93 -11.02 -6.46 -18.41
N VAL A 94 -11.61 -7.21 -17.47
CA VAL A 94 -13.07 -7.43 -17.39
C VAL A 94 -13.81 -6.11 -17.16
N TYR A 95 -13.30 -5.23 -16.30
CA TYR A 95 -13.95 -3.95 -15.98
C TYR A 95 -14.08 -3.02 -17.19
N LYS A 96 -13.17 -3.10 -18.17
CA LYS A 96 -13.33 -2.35 -19.43
C LYS A 96 -14.57 -2.78 -20.22
N ILE A 97 -14.98 -4.04 -20.12
CA ILE A 97 -16.19 -4.56 -20.78
C ILE A 97 -17.45 -3.92 -20.16
N LEU A 98 -17.39 -3.48 -18.90
CA LEU A 98 -18.49 -2.80 -18.22
C LEU A 98 -18.80 -1.40 -18.79
N GLU A 99 -17.95 -0.86 -19.66
CA GLU A 99 -18.16 0.43 -20.32
C GLU A 99 -18.80 0.28 -21.72
N GLU A 100 -18.99 -0.95 -22.20
CA GLU A 100 -19.55 -1.22 -23.53
C GLU A 100 -21.07 -0.98 -23.60
N THR A 101 -21.61 -0.87 -24.81
CA THR A 101 -23.04 -0.59 -25.03
C THR A 101 -23.95 -1.81 -24.82
N ASP A 102 -23.45 -3.03 -25.05
CA ASP A 102 -24.22 -4.27 -24.92
C ASP A 102 -24.48 -4.61 -23.44
N ARG A 103 -25.74 -4.50 -23.02
CA ARG A 103 -26.18 -4.75 -21.64
C ARG A 103 -25.96 -6.20 -21.20
N ASP A 104 -26.21 -7.17 -22.06
CA ASP A 104 -26.12 -8.58 -21.69
C ASP A 104 -24.66 -8.98 -21.53
N ARG A 105 -23.79 -8.45 -22.39
CA ARG A 105 -22.34 -8.63 -22.26
C ARG A 105 -21.80 -7.98 -20.97
N ARG A 106 -22.20 -6.74 -20.67
CA ARG A 106 -21.85 -6.08 -19.39
C ARG A 106 -22.29 -6.90 -18.18
N ARG A 107 -23.52 -7.42 -18.19
CA ARG A 107 -24.04 -8.23 -17.07
C ARG A 107 -23.21 -9.50 -16.87
N LYS A 108 -22.89 -10.22 -17.94
CA LYS A 108 -22.05 -11.43 -17.86
C LYS A 108 -20.66 -11.11 -17.32
N ALA A 109 -20.05 -10.02 -17.80
CA ALA A 109 -18.73 -9.57 -17.33
C ALA A 109 -18.76 -9.19 -15.85
N TRP A 110 -19.80 -8.48 -15.40
CA TRP A 110 -19.98 -8.10 -14.00
C TRP A 110 -20.11 -9.34 -13.10
N ILE A 111 -20.98 -10.29 -13.46
CA ILE A 111 -21.15 -11.54 -12.69
C ILE A 111 -19.82 -12.28 -12.60
N ALA A 112 -19.13 -12.50 -13.73
CA ALA A 112 -17.84 -13.20 -13.74
C ALA A 112 -16.79 -12.51 -12.86
N GLY A 113 -16.68 -11.18 -12.94
CA GLY A 113 -15.76 -10.41 -12.12
C GLY A 113 -16.07 -10.49 -10.62
N VAL A 114 -17.34 -10.32 -10.25
CA VAL A 114 -17.78 -10.37 -8.84
C VAL A 114 -17.63 -11.78 -8.27
N ASP A 115 -18.05 -12.82 -8.98
CA ASP A 115 -17.91 -14.21 -8.52
C ASP A 115 -16.44 -14.56 -8.26
N ARG A 116 -15.54 -14.09 -9.12
CA ARG A 116 -14.11 -14.27 -8.92
C ARG A 116 -13.58 -13.53 -7.70
N GLN A 117 -14.00 -12.29 -7.46
CA GLN A 117 -13.61 -11.58 -6.26
C GLN A 117 -14.13 -12.27 -4.99
N LEU A 118 -15.38 -12.73 -5.03
CA LEU A 118 -16.02 -13.43 -3.92
C LEU A 118 -15.34 -14.77 -3.60
N ALA A 119 -14.73 -15.43 -4.59
CA ALA A 119 -13.99 -16.66 -4.37
C ALA A 119 -12.78 -16.47 -3.42
N ASP A 120 -12.18 -15.28 -3.36
CA ASP A 120 -11.08 -14.97 -2.43
C ASP A 120 -11.55 -14.20 -1.18
N ARG A 121 -12.87 -13.99 -1.00
CA ARG A 121 -13.41 -13.11 0.04
C ARG A 121 -12.87 -13.43 1.42
N GLU A 122 -12.94 -14.68 1.85
CA GLU A 122 -12.51 -15.08 3.20
C GLU A 122 -11.03 -14.77 3.44
N LYS A 123 -10.16 -15.04 2.46
CA LYS A 123 -8.74 -14.69 2.53
C LYS A 123 -8.53 -13.18 2.65
N MET A 124 -9.29 -12.40 1.88
CA MET A 124 -9.19 -10.94 1.86
C MET A 124 -9.71 -10.31 3.15
N GLU A 125 -10.79 -10.85 3.72
CA GLU A 125 -11.35 -10.44 5.01
C GLU A 125 -10.37 -10.75 6.14
N THR A 126 -9.80 -11.96 6.18
CA THR A 126 -8.78 -12.31 7.18
C THR A 126 -7.56 -11.39 7.12
N LEU A 127 -7.03 -11.12 5.93
CA LEU A 127 -5.90 -10.20 5.77
C LEU A 127 -6.26 -8.78 6.25
N PHE A 128 -7.49 -8.33 5.99
CA PHE A 128 -7.97 -7.04 6.44
C PHE A 128 -8.08 -6.96 7.96
N ASP A 129 -8.64 -7.99 8.59
CA ASP A 129 -8.76 -8.06 10.06
C ASP A 129 -7.38 -8.08 10.72
N GLU A 130 -6.43 -8.84 10.18
CA GLU A 130 -5.04 -8.85 10.66
C GLU A 130 -4.39 -7.47 10.56
N MET A 131 -4.48 -6.79 9.41
CA MET A 131 -3.98 -5.41 9.23
C MET A 131 -4.65 -4.44 10.21
N LEU A 132 -5.94 -4.60 10.49
CA LEU A 132 -6.68 -3.74 11.42
C LEU A 132 -6.15 -3.88 12.86
N THR A 133 -5.73 -5.08 13.28
CA THR A 133 -5.16 -5.27 14.62
C THR A 133 -3.80 -4.58 14.84
N LEU A 134 -3.11 -4.24 13.75
CA LEU A 134 -1.78 -3.61 13.79
C LEU A 134 -1.83 -2.07 13.81
N ARG A 135 -2.99 -1.47 13.53
CA ARG A 135 -3.18 -0.02 13.34
C ARG A 135 -3.89 0.64 14.52
#